data_AF-A0A924XD47-F1
#
_entry.id   AF-A0A924XD47-F1
#
_cell.length_a   1.000
_cell.length_b   1.000
_cell.length_c   1.000
_cell.angle_alpha   90.00
_cell.angle_beta   90.00
_cell.angle_gamma   90.00
#
_symmetry.space_group_name_H-M   'P 1'
#
loop_
_entity.id
_entity.type
_entity.pdbx_description
1 polymer ?
#
loop_
_entity_poly.entity_id
_entity_poly.type
_entity_poly.pdbx_seq_one_letter_code
_entity_poly.pdbx_strand_id
1 'polypeptide(L)'
;MSSPSPHDMSGNAGKQAISANADKQADIIAALPELQRKYLDPAAGPARMMAARGLAPLPPRDMVVVLAGLALDADEQLSAAAKASLAKLPDKIYVTALTVGLPQAAMLPVAEALNGRDAPLEKIVLLRDTPDDIVAGVALKASEYIAEIIANDQERLLRSRAVVQALRANTALLRSSAARVFDFLVRSGVIYDDMPESNDALTRLSSDEFQKVADSVELPLEVQALIENAPLLEQSPVETALAAAADEADGEKLDQALDSKITPEDKEKRIPLLKLLTKLNIAQKVALAMKGNKEARGILVRDSNRLVAVAAIRSPRMTQSEAQTIAKSRTVHDEVIRFIAMSKELSRSYAVKLALAGNPKTPLPMAMKLLPLLRDSDVKLMAKSKMVSAAIATQARRLVTARTQRGK
;
A
#
# COMPACT_ATOMS: atom_id res chain seq x y z
N MET A 1 35.36 13.80 -8.42
CA MET A 1 34.61 13.75 -7.15
C MET A 1 34.62 12.29 -6.71
N SER A 2 35.59 11.93 -5.88
CA SER A 2 35.79 10.55 -5.43
C SER A 2 34.71 10.20 -4.42
N SER A 3 33.91 9.18 -4.73
CA SER A 3 32.93 8.59 -3.82
C SER A 3 33.65 7.98 -2.60
N PRO A 4 33.16 8.22 -1.36
CA PRO A 4 33.82 7.77 -0.15
C PRO A 4 33.74 6.25 0.02
N SER A 5 34.82 5.65 0.52
CA SER A 5 34.97 4.21 0.73
C SER A 5 34.09 3.69 1.88
N PRO A 6 33.69 2.40 1.89
CA PRO A 6 32.81 1.79 2.89
C PRO A 6 33.33 1.86 4.35
N HIS A 7 34.65 2.03 4.53
CA HIS A 7 35.27 2.16 5.85
C HIS A 7 35.03 3.52 6.52
N ASP A 8 34.70 4.58 5.76
CA ASP A 8 34.42 5.92 6.33
C ASP A 8 32.98 6.04 6.85
N MET A 9 32.06 5.16 6.41
CA MET A 9 30.65 5.19 6.80
C MET A 9 30.41 4.61 8.20
N SER A 10 31.18 3.60 8.63
CA SER A 10 31.03 2.97 9.96
C SER A 10 31.57 3.85 11.09
N GLY A 11 32.67 4.58 10.85
CA GLY A 11 33.25 5.53 11.81
C GLY A 11 32.38 6.78 12.02
N ASN A 12 31.65 7.22 10.99
CA ASN A 12 30.75 8.37 11.08
C ASN A 12 29.44 8.01 11.82
N ALA A 13 28.87 6.82 11.54
CA ALA A 13 27.66 6.35 12.21
C ALA A 13 27.87 6.14 13.73
N GLY A 14 29.03 5.62 14.13
CA GLY A 14 29.38 5.46 15.56
C GLY A 14 29.49 6.81 16.29
N LYS A 15 30.12 7.81 15.67
CA LYS A 15 30.22 9.16 16.26
C LYS A 15 28.87 9.87 16.37
N GLN A 16 28.00 9.71 15.37
CA GLN A 16 26.64 10.27 15.38
C GLN A 16 25.76 9.62 16.46
N ALA A 17 25.88 8.30 16.66
CA ALA A 17 25.13 7.60 17.72
C ALA A 17 25.58 8.03 19.13
N ILE A 18 26.89 8.23 19.33
CA ILE A 18 27.43 8.71 20.61
C ILE A 18 26.94 10.13 20.91
N SER A 19 26.92 11.05 19.92
CA SER A 19 26.41 12.41 20.16
C SER A 19 24.90 12.42 20.43
N ALA A 20 24.12 11.64 19.69
CA ALA A 20 22.68 11.53 19.91
C ALA A 20 22.31 10.93 21.28
N ASN A 21 23.14 10.02 21.80
CA ASN A 21 22.96 9.48 23.15
C ASN A 21 23.30 10.51 24.23
N ALA A 22 24.32 11.35 24.02
CA ALA A 22 24.65 12.44 24.93
C ALA A 22 23.53 13.49 25.00
N ASP A 23 22.93 13.85 23.87
CA ASP A 23 21.80 14.78 23.81
C ASP A 23 20.58 14.24 24.58
N LYS A 24 20.23 12.96 24.36
CA LYS A 24 19.15 12.28 25.11
C LYS A 24 19.46 12.22 26.61
N GLN A 25 20.72 12.00 26.98
CA GLN A 25 21.11 11.97 28.39
C GLN A 25 20.96 13.35 29.04
N ALA A 26 21.27 14.43 28.32
CA ALA A 26 21.05 15.80 28.80
C ALA A 26 19.56 16.11 29.04
N ASP A 27 18.67 15.68 28.13
CA ASP A 27 17.22 15.82 28.30
C ASP A 27 16.70 15.05 29.53
N ILE A 28 17.24 13.85 29.76
CA ILE A 28 16.92 13.04 30.95
C ILE A 28 17.34 13.78 32.24
N ILE A 29 18.53 14.39 32.25
CA ILE A 29 19.03 15.15 33.40
C ILE A 29 18.12 16.36 33.69
N ALA A 30 17.69 17.08 32.64
CA ALA A 30 16.79 18.23 32.78
C ALA A 30 15.44 17.85 33.39
N ALA A 31 14.92 16.66 33.06
CA ALA A 31 13.64 16.14 33.55
C ALA A 31 13.66 15.55 34.97
N LEU A 32 14.85 15.42 35.58
CA LEU A 32 15.02 14.95 36.95
C LEU A 32 15.01 16.12 37.95
N PRO A 33 14.47 15.91 39.17
CA PRO A 33 14.61 16.90 40.24
C PRO A 33 16.08 17.03 40.68
N GLU A 34 16.46 18.20 41.20
CA GLU A 34 17.86 18.57 41.42
C GLU A 34 18.63 17.57 42.30
N LEU A 35 17.98 17.03 43.33
CA LEU A 35 18.59 16.07 44.26
C LEU A 35 18.99 14.74 43.59
N GLN A 36 18.34 14.38 42.48
CA GLN A 36 18.54 13.13 41.75
C GLN A 36 19.56 13.29 40.62
N ARG A 37 19.82 14.52 40.13
CA ARG A 37 20.76 14.78 39.02
C ARG A 37 22.19 14.30 39.31
N LYS A 38 22.59 14.28 40.59
CA LYS A 38 23.90 13.78 41.04
C LYS A 38 24.19 12.33 40.62
N TYR A 39 23.18 11.51 40.34
CA TYR A 39 23.37 10.12 39.90
C TYR A 39 23.72 9.99 38.41
N LEU A 40 23.59 11.07 37.64
CA LEU A 40 24.00 11.16 36.24
C LEU A 40 25.18 12.12 36.01
N ASP A 41 25.64 12.81 37.05
CA ASP A 41 26.79 13.71 36.98
C ASP A 41 28.08 12.91 36.74
N PRO A 42 28.82 13.14 35.63
CA PRO A 42 30.06 12.44 35.32
C PRO A 42 31.09 12.45 36.47
N ALA A 43 31.12 13.49 37.31
CA ALA A 43 32.03 13.62 38.43
C ALA A 43 31.70 12.70 39.63
N ALA A 44 30.49 12.16 39.70
CA ALA A 44 29.98 11.40 40.84
C ALA A 44 30.15 9.87 40.70
N GLY A 45 31.35 9.39 40.36
CA GLY A 45 31.64 7.99 40.02
C GLY A 45 31.00 6.92 40.94
N PRO A 46 31.25 6.93 42.27
CA PRO A 46 30.67 5.95 43.18
C PRO A 46 29.13 5.97 43.24
N ALA A 47 28.53 7.16 43.16
CA ALA A 47 27.07 7.33 43.18
C ALA A 47 26.42 6.84 41.88
N ARG A 48 27.02 7.14 40.72
CA ARG A 48 26.59 6.62 39.41
C ARG A 48 26.62 5.09 39.40
N MET A 49 27.70 4.49 39.89
CA MET A 49 27.82 3.03 39.90
C MET A 49 26.81 2.38 40.85
N MET A 50 26.55 2.99 42.02
CA MET A 50 25.48 2.55 42.92
C MET A 50 24.11 2.62 42.22
N ALA A 51 23.83 3.71 41.51
CA ALA A 51 22.58 3.89 40.77
C ALA A 51 22.45 2.91 39.60
N ALA A 52 23.49 2.68 38.80
CA ALA A 52 23.50 1.70 37.70
C ALA A 52 23.26 0.27 38.19
N ARG A 53 23.63 -0.06 39.43
CA ARG A 53 23.32 -1.34 40.07
C ARG A 53 21.92 -1.41 40.70
N GLY A 54 21.12 -0.34 40.57
CA GLY A 54 19.76 -0.25 41.11
C GLY A 54 19.71 -0.11 42.64
N LEU A 55 20.82 0.29 43.28
CA LEU A 55 20.95 0.36 44.74
C LEU A 55 20.74 1.77 45.30
N ALA A 56 20.54 2.77 44.45
CA ALA A 56 20.31 4.15 44.89
C ALA A 56 18.93 4.28 45.57
N PRO A 57 18.81 5.03 46.68
CA PRO A 57 17.53 5.27 47.35
C PRO A 57 16.69 6.29 46.56
N LEU A 58 16.02 5.83 45.50
CA LEU A 58 15.22 6.65 44.59
C LEU A 58 13.76 6.17 44.56
N PRO A 59 12.78 7.08 44.39
CA PRO A 59 11.41 6.68 44.11
C PRO A 59 11.31 5.94 42.76
N PRO A 60 10.27 5.12 42.52
CA PRO A 60 10.15 4.26 41.34
C PRO A 60 10.37 4.96 39.99
N ARG A 61 9.75 6.14 39.80
CA ARG A 61 9.91 6.94 38.59
C ARG A 61 11.38 7.33 38.39
N ASP A 62 11.97 7.99 39.37
CA ASP A 62 13.31 8.54 39.23
C ASP A 62 14.36 7.42 39.12
N MET A 63 14.13 6.26 39.76
CA MET A 63 14.96 5.07 39.58
C MET A 63 15.00 4.64 38.11
N VAL A 64 13.83 4.52 37.45
CA VAL A 64 13.75 4.14 36.03
C VAL A 64 14.40 5.20 35.14
N VAL A 65 14.15 6.48 35.41
CA VAL A 65 14.72 7.60 34.63
C VAL A 65 16.25 7.65 34.75
N VAL A 66 16.80 7.53 35.96
CA VAL A 66 18.24 7.50 36.19
C VAL A 66 18.89 6.29 35.52
N LEU A 67 18.31 5.11 35.67
CA LEU A 67 18.83 3.90 35.01
C LEU A 67 18.78 4.00 33.48
N ALA A 68 17.73 4.59 32.91
CA ALA A 68 17.66 4.86 31.47
C ALA A 68 18.74 5.84 31.01
N GLY A 69 19.00 6.90 31.79
CA GLY A 69 20.10 7.83 31.53
C GLY A 69 21.48 7.18 31.60
N LEU A 70 21.70 6.28 32.57
CA LEU A 70 22.95 5.52 32.69
C LEU A 70 23.08 4.44 31.60
N ALA A 71 21.97 3.90 31.09
CA ALA A 71 22.00 2.96 29.97
C ALA A 71 22.46 3.63 28.65
N LEU A 72 22.39 4.96 28.54
CA LEU A 72 22.87 5.74 27.40
C LEU A 72 24.29 6.28 27.58
N ASP A 73 24.95 5.94 28.69
CA ASP A 73 26.26 6.48 29.04
C ASP A 73 27.37 6.04 28.08
N ALA A 74 28.40 6.88 27.94
CA ALA A 74 29.58 6.57 27.14
C ALA A 74 30.48 5.51 27.81
N ASP A 75 30.43 5.38 29.15
CA ASP A 75 31.11 4.30 29.86
C ASP A 75 30.35 2.98 29.67
N GLU A 76 30.95 2.06 28.91
CA GLU A 76 30.37 0.76 28.57
C GLU A 76 30.09 -0.12 29.80
N GLN A 77 30.94 -0.08 30.82
CA GLN A 77 30.72 -0.88 32.04
C GLN A 77 29.52 -0.37 32.84
N LEU A 78 29.43 0.96 32.95
CA LEU A 78 28.33 1.62 33.62
C LEU A 78 27.02 1.41 32.87
N SER A 79 27.03 1.57 31.54
CA SER A 79 25.90 1.34 30.65
C SER A 79 25.40 -0.10 30.73
N ALA A 80 26.32 -1.08 30.65
CA ALA A 80 25.98 -2.49 30.76
C ALA A 80 25.34 -2.83 32.12
N ALA A 81 25.88 -2.30 33.23
CA ALA A 81 25.31 -2.49 34.56
C ALA A 81 23.90 -1.89 34.67
N ALA A 82 23.69 -0.69 34.15
CA ALA A 82 22.38 -0.03 34.13
C ALA A 82 21.35 -0.80 33.31
N LYS A 83 21.72 -1.26 32.10
CA LYS A 83 20.85 -2.11 31.25
C LYS A 83 20.48 -3.42 31.95
N ALA A 84 21.44 -4.07 32.60
CA ALA A 84 21.20 -5.29 33.36
C ALA A 84 20.25 -5.06 34.55
N SER A 85 20.38 -3.93 35.24
CA SER A 85 19.48 -3.52 36.31
C SER A 85 18.08 -3.23 35.79
N LEU A 86 17.94 -2.47 34.70
CA LEU A 86 16.63 -2.23 34.05
C LEU A 86 15.93 -3.56 33.73
N ALA A 87 16.62 -4.49 33.07
CA ALA A 87 16.02 -5.78 32.73
C ALA A 87 15.49 -6.57 33.95
N LYS A 88 16.11 -6.41 35.13
CA LYS A 88 15.78 -7.13 36.37
C LYS A 88 14.77 -6.42 37.28
N LEU A 89 14.48 -5.13 37.07
CA LEU A 89 13.53 -4.40 37.91
C LEU A 89 12.13 -5.06 37.87
N PRO A 90 11.41 -5.19 39.00
CA PRO A 90 10.04 -5.72 39.02
C PRO A 90 9.04 -4.90 38.20
N ASP A 91 8.03 -5.56 37.60
CA ASP A 91 7.00 -4.91 36.76
C ASP A 91 6.27 -3.79 37.50
N LYS A 92 6.00 -3.97 38.80
CA LYS A 92 5.30 -2.97 39.61
C LYS A 92 6.03 -1.62 39.63
N ILE A 93 7.36 -1.62 39.62
CA ILE A 93 8.17 -0.38 39.57
C ILE A 93 7.94 0.33 38.24
N TYR A 94 7.98 -0.41 37.13
CA TYR A 94 7.69 0.14 35.80
C TYR A 94 6.27 0.66 35.67
N VAL A 95 5.27 -0.11 36.12
CA VAL A 95 3.87 0.33 36.07
C VAL A 95 3.66 1.60 36.87
N THR A 96 4.24 1.71 38.08
CA THR A 96 4.21 2.95 38.87
C THR A 96 4.92 4.10 38.14
N ALA A 97 6.12 3.88 37.62
CA ALA A 97 6.90 4.90 36.92
C ALA A 97 6.18 5.43 35.68
N LEU A 98 5.65 4.54 34.84
CA LEU A 98 4.91 4.87 33.61
C LEU A 98 3.58 5.58 33.90
N THR A 99 2.94 5.28 35.02
CA THR A 99 1.72 5.97 35.45
C THR A 99 2.00 7.43 35.82
N VAL A 100 3.16 7.71 36.45
CA VAL A 100 3.58 9.08 36.76
C VAL A 100 4.08 9.80 35.50
N GLY A 101 4.67 9.05 34.56
CA GLY A 101 5.18 9.56 33.29
C GLY A 101 6.70 9.64 33.26
N LEU A 102 7.26 9.25 32.12
CA LEU A 102 8.70 9.25 31.84
C LEU A 102 9.03 10.33 30.79
N PRO A 103 10.23 10.93 30.85
CA PRO A 103 10.69 11.78 29.76
C PRO A 103 10.85 10.97 28.47
N GLN A 104 10.54 11.57 27.32
CA GLN A 104 10.58 10.88 26.02
C GLN A 104 11.95 10.24 25.73
N ALA A 105 13.04 10.91 26.11
CA ALA A 105 14.40 10.41 25.94
C ALA A 105 14.68 9.10 26.71
N ALA A 106 13.96 8.83 27.81
CA ALA A 106 14.08 7.60 28.59
C ALA A 106 13.23 6.43 28.04
N MET A 107 12.25 6.71 27.16
CA MET A 107 11.29 5.70 26.72
C MET A 107 11.94 4.57 25.91
N LEU A 108 12.93 4.88 25.07
CA LEU A 108 13.57 3.87 24.22
C LEU A 108 14.39 2.84 25.04
N PRO A 109 15.34 3.25 25.91
CA PRO A 109 16.05 2.30 26.78
C PRO A 109 15.12 1.47 27.66
N VAL A 110 14.03 2.08 28.13
CA VAL A 110 13.03 1.39 28.96
C VAL A 110 12.27 0.35 28.14
N ALA A 111 11.78 0.70 26.95
CA ALA A 111 11.08 -0.25 26.07
C ALA A 111 11.98 -1.44 25.67
N GLU A 112 13.26 -1.19 25.38
CA GLU A 112 14.24 -2.25 25.08
C GLU A 112 14.46 -3.21 26.25
N ALA A 113 14.51 -2.69 27.48
CA ALA A 113 14.67 -3.50 28.69
C ALA A 113 13.42 -4.33 29.04
N LEU A 114 12.26 -3.96 28.49
CA LEU A 114 10.97 -4.59 28.76
C LEU A 114 10.55 -5.62 27.72
N ASN A 115 11.42 -5.97 26.76
CA ASN A 115 11.12 -6.98 25.75
C ASN A 115 10.59 -8.28 26.38
N GLY A 116 9.40 -8.72 25.95
CA GLY A 116 8.73 -9.92 26.45
C GLY A 116 7.99 -9.75 27.80
N ARG A 117 7.87 -8.52 28.32
CA ARG A 117 7.16 -8.23 29.58
C ARG A 117 5.87 -7.48 29.31
N ASP A 118 4.77 -8.20 29.21
CA ASP A 118 3.50 -7.67 28.71
C ASP A 118 2.90 -6.56 29.59
N ALA A 119 2.86 -6.73 30.92
CA ALA A 119 2.23 -5.76 31.81
C ALA A 119 2.78 -4.32 31.71
N PRO A 120 4.11 -4.07 31.73
CA PRO A 120 4.64 -2.73 31.53
C PRO A 120 4.64 -2.29 30.04
N LEU A 121 4.80 -3.21 29.08
CA LEU A 121 4.71 -2.87 27.65
C LEU A 121 3.31 -2.38 27.27
N GLU A 122 2.26 -3.00 27.79
CA GLU A 122 0.87 -2.55 27.60
C GLU A 122 0.72 -1.07 27.96
N LYS A 123 1.29 -0.63 29.09
CA LYS A 123 1.29 0.78 29.48
C LYS A 123 2.04 1.66 28.49
N ILE A 124 3.19 1.24 27.99
CA ILE A 124 3.96 2.00 26.99
C ILE A 124 3.17 2.20 25.70
N VAL A 125 2.51 1.14 25.21
CA VAL A 125 1.76 1.20 23.95
C VAL A 125 0.50 2.06 24.10
N LEU A 126 -0.20 1.97 25.24
CA LEU A 126 -1.42 2.74 25.50
C LEU A 126 -1.17 4.23 25.79
N LEU A 127 0.08 4.62 26.06
CA LEU A 127 0.43 6.02 26.23
C LEU A 127 0.40 6.75 24.87
N ARG A 128 -0.45 7.78 24.80
CA ARG A 128 -0.65 8.60 23.59
C ARG A 128 0.64 9.24 23.09
N ASP A 129 1.46 9.72 24.03
CA ASP A 129 2.68 10.47 23.76
C ASP A 129 3.89 9.58 23.46
N THR A 130 3.74 8.24 23.48
CA THR A 130 4.83 7.34 23.13
C THR A 130 5.18 7.51 21.64
N PRO A 131 6.44 7.84 21.32
CA PRO A 131 6.92 7.96 19.93
C PRO A 131 6.67 6.68 19.12
N ASP A 132 6.28 6.85 17.86
CA ASP A 132 5.90 5.72 17.00
C ASP A 132 7.06 4.79 16.67
N ASP A 133 8.29 5.29 16.62
CA ASP A 133 9.48 4.45 16.41
C ASP A 133 9.70 3.47 17.57
N ILE A 134 9.35 3.89 18.79
CA ILE A 134 9.44 3.03 19.98
C ILE A 134 8.33 1.98 19.92
N VAL A 135 7.10 2.38 19.59
CA VAL A 135 5.99 1.43 19.42
C VAL A 135 6.28 0.45 18.28
N ALA A 136 6.89 0.88 17.19
CA ALA A 136 7.33 0.00 16.10
C ALA A 136 8.39 -1.01 16.59
N GLY A 137 9.37 -0.56 17.38
CA GLY A 137 10.36 -1.44 18.01
C GLY A 137 9.72 -2.49 18.91
N VAL A 138 8.73 -2.11 19.72
CA VAL A 138 7.94 -3.03 20.55
C VAL A 138 7.11 -3.97 19.67
N ALA A 139 6.38 -3.46 18.69
CA ALA A 139 5.51 -4.21 17.79
C ALA A 139 6.24 -5.35 17.08
N LEU A 140 7.52 -5.18 16.74
CA LEU A 140 8.34 -6.19 16.06
C LEU A 140 8.56 -7.46 16.90
N LYS A 141 8.66 -7.31 18.23
CA LYS A 141 9.02 -8.39 19.17
C LYS A 141 7.93 -8.70 20.20
N ALA A 142 6.81 -8.01 20.12
CA ALA A 142 5.69 -8.11 21.03
C ALA A 142 5.08 -9.52 21.03
N SER A 143 4.54 -9.93 22.17
CA SER A 143 3.63 -11.07 22.26
C SER A 143 2.38 -10.83 21.42
N GLU A 144 1.60 -11.88 21.16
CA GLU A 144 0.31 -11.76 20.46
C GLU A 144 -0.59 -10.72 21.13
N TYR A 145 -0.68 -10.76 22.47
CA TYR A 145 -1.51 -9.82 23.25
C TYR A 145 -1.12 -8.36 23.01
N ILE A 146 0.16 -8.02 23.13
CA ILE A 146 0.63 -6.64 22.92
C ILE A 146 0.52 -6.24 21.45
N ALA A 147 0.82 -7.15 20.51
CA ALA A 147 0.68 -6.89 19.08
C ALA A 147 -0.77 -6.61 18.68
N GLU A 148 -1.76 -7.30 19.28
CA GLU A 148 -3.18 -7.03 19.08
C GLU A 148 -3.60 -5.65 19.60
N ILE A 149 -3.07 -5.21 20.75
CA ILE A 149 -3.33 -3.86 21.26
C ILE A 149 -2.85 -2.81 20.24
N ILE A 150 -1.63 -2.96 19.73
CA ILE A 150 -1.06 -2.06 18.71
C ILE A 150 -1.88 -2.12 17.42
N ALA A 151 -2.29 -3.32 16.98
CA ALA A 151 -3.08 -3.54 15.77
C ALA A 151 -4.50 -2.94 15.84
N ASN A 152 -4.99 -2.61 17.04
CA ASN A 152 -6.29 -1.95 17.22
C ASN A 152 -6.17 -0.42 17.38
N ASP A 153 -4.95 0.12 17.48
CA ASP A 153 -4.71 1.57 17.53
C ASP A 153 -4.78 2.20 16.14
N GLN A 154 -6.01 2.49 15.70
CA GLN A 154 -6.30 3.03 14.37
C GLN A 154 -5.60 4.36 14.07
N GLU A 155 -5.52 5.27 15.05
CA GLU A 155 -4.87 6.58 14.88
C GLU A 155 -3.37 6.38 14.58
N ARG A 156 -2.73 5.47 15.30
CA ARG A 156 -1.30 5.18 15.13
C ARG A 156 -1.01 4.45 13.82
N LEU A 157 -1.87 3.52 13.42
CA LEU A 157 -1.74 2.81 12.14
C LEU A 157 -1.84 3.75 10.94
N LEU A 158 -2.71 4.76 11.00
CA LEU A 158 -2.86 5.76 9.94
C LEU A 158 -1.66 6.70 9.83
N ARG A 159 -1.04 7.06 10.97
CA ARG A 159 0.05 8.05 10.99
C ARG A 159 1.44 7.45 10.81
N SER A 160 1.67 6.18 11.19
CA SER A 160 3.01 5.57 11.18
C SER A 160 3.12 4.29 10.35
N ARG A 161 3.81 4.41 9.21
CA ARG A 161 4.19 3.28 8.37
C ARG A 161 5.14 2.31 9.07
N ALA A 162 6.01 2.80 9.96
CA ALA A 162 6.97 1.97 10.68
C ALA A 162 6.28 0.95 11.60
N VAL A 163 5.20 1.37 12.27
CA VAL A 163 4.38 0.48 13.13
C VAL A 163 3.72 -0.61 12.28
N VAL A 164 3.16 -0.27 11.12
CA VAL A 164 2.54 -1.25 10.21
C VAL A 164 3.57 -2.27 9.72
N GLN A 165 4.77 -1.82 9.33
CA GLN A 165 5.86 -2.69 8.91
C GLN A 165 6.29 -3.64 10.03
N ALA A 166 6.41 -3.14 11.25
CA ALA A 166 6.79 -3.94 12.41
C ALA A 166 5.73 -5.00 12.76
N LEU A 167 4.44 -4.64 12.74
CA LEU A 167 3.34 -5.59 12.93
C LEU A 167 3.35 -6.70 11.86
N ARG A 168 3.59 -6.34 10.60
CA ARG A 168 3.70 -7.31 9.49
C ARG A 168 4.88 -8.27 9.68
N ALA A 169 6.00 -7.78 10.21
CA ALA A 169 7.19 -8.59 10.47
C ALA A 169 7.09 -9.44 11.74
N ASN A 170 6.11 -9.18 12.62
CA ASN A 170 5.94 -9.91 13.86
C ASN A 170 5.31 -11.29 13.61
N THR A 171 6.04 -12.35 13.99
CA THR A 171 5.60 -13.75 13.83
C THR A 171 4.51 -14.18 14.83
N ALA A 172 4.34 -13.46 15.94
CA ALA A 172 3.33 -13.71 16.95
C ALA A 172 1.96 -13.11 16.60
N LEU A 173 1.90 -12.13 15.68
CA LEU A 173 0.62 -11.56 15.25
C LEU A 173 -0.15 -12.54 14.37
N LEU A 174 -1.44 -12.75 14.67
CA LEU A 174 -2.30 -13.60 13.87
C LEU A 174 -2.47 -13.05 12.45
N ARG A 175 -2.49 -13.95 11.45
CA ARG A 175 -2.71 -13.57 10.04
C ARG A 175 -4.03 -12.85 9.81
N SER A 176 -5.07 -13.23 10.55
CA SER A 176 -6.39 -12.58 10.49
C SER A 176 -6.33 -11.14 10.98
N SER A 177 -5.54 -10.87 12.01
CA SER A 177 -5.35 -9.53 12.56
C SER A 177 -4.49 -8.66 11.66
N ALA A 178 -3.40 -9.22 11.10
CA ALA A 178 -2.64 -8.54 10.05
C ALA A 178 -3.56 -8.17 8.86
N ALA A 179 -4.38 -9.10 8.37
CA ALA A 179 -5.32 -8.84 7.30
C ALA A 179 -6.33 -7.73 7.65
N ARG A 180 -6.85 -7.71 8.89
CA ARG A 180 -7.76 -6.67 9.39
C ARG A 180 -7.12 -5.29 9.41
N VAL A 181 -5.85 -5.21 9.82
CA VAL A 181 -5.07 -3.95 9.79
C VAL A 181 -4.99 -3.41 8.37
N PHE A 182 -4.63 -4.25 7.39
CA PHE A 182 -4.56 -3.81 5.99
C PHE A 182 -5.93 -3.50 5.39
N ASP A 183 -6.98 -4.26 5.73
CA ASP A 183 -8.35 -3.94 5.31
C ASP A 183 -8.78 -2.56 5.84
N PHE A 184 -8.50 -2.26 7.11
CA PHE A 184 -8.78 -0.95 7.71
C PHE A 184 -8.01 0.18 7.03
N LEU A 185 -6.70 0.02 6.84
CA LEU A 185 -5.84 1.03 6.23
C LEU A 185 -6.31 1.38 4.82
N VAL A 186 -6.57 0.36 3.99
CA VAL A 186 -7.02 0.52 2.62
C VAL A 186 -8.38 1.23 2.58
N ARG A 187 -9.34 0.82 3.43
CA ARG A 187 -10.65 1.47 3.55
C ARG A 187 -10.56 2.93 4.00
N SER A 188 -9.51 3.27 4.72
CA SER A 188 -9.23 4.64 5.19
C SER A 188 -8.44 5.46 4.16
N GLY A 189 -8.08 4.89 3.01
CA GLY A 189 -7.32 5.58 1.95
C GLY A 189 -5.80 5.41 2.01
N VAL A 190 -5.28 4.65 2.99
CA VAL A 190 -3.83 4.37 3.11
C VAL A 190 -3.52 3.07 2.39
N ILE A 191 -2.82 3.18 1.25
CA ILE A 191 -2.48 2.04 0.39
C ILE A 191 -0.95 1.90 0.34
N TYR A 192 -0.46 0.70 0.62
CA TYR A 192 0.96 0.36 0.56
C TYR A 192 1.21 -0.54 -0.65
N ASP A 193 1.86 0.01 -1.67
CA ASP A 193 2.12 -0.65 -2.94
C ASP A 193 3.13 -1.80 -2.86
N ASP A 194 4.08 -1.67 -1.94
CA ASP A 194 5.12 -2.66 -1.68
C ASP A 194 4.65 -3.83 -0.80
N MET A 195 3.41 -3.78 -0.28
CA MET A 195 2.87 -4.78 0.64
C MET A 195 1.76 -5.62 -0.01
N PRO A 196 1.95 -6.94 -0.20
CA PRO A 196 0.95 -7.79 -0.83
C PRO A 196 -0.37 -7.84 -0.06
N GLU A 197 -0.33 -7.71 1.27
CA GLU A 197 -1.53 -7.70 2.12
C GLU A 197 -2.44 -6.50 1.84
N SER A 198 -1.85 -5.34 1.50
CA SER A 198 -2.60 -4.16 1.08
C SER A 198 -3.26 -4.38 -0.29
N ASN A 199 -2.56 -5.06 -1.21
CA ASN A 199 -3.09 -5.42 -2.52
C ASN A 199 -4.27 -6.39 -2.41
N ASP A 200 -4.15 -7.40 -1.56
CA ASP A 200 -5.21 -8.36 -1.29
C ASP A 200 -6.44 -7.67 -0.69
N ALA A 201 -6.25 -6.79 0.29
CA ALA A 201 -7.31 -5.97 0.87
C ALA A 201 -8.05 -5.15 -0.19
N LEU A 202 -7.31 -4.51 -1.10
CA LEU A 202 -7.88 -3.76 -2.22
C LEU A 202 -8.77 -4.62 -3.11
N THR A 203 -8.34 -5.83 -3.47
CA THR A 203 -9.13 -6.69 -4.36
C THR A 203 -10.47 -7.12 -3.76
N ARG A 204 -10.54 -7.19 -2.42
CA ARG A 204 -11.72 -7.57 -1.64
C ARG A 204 -12.76 -6.45 -1.48
N LEU A 205 -12.40 -5.20 -1.74
CA LEU A 205 -13.35 -4.10 -1.64
C LEU A 205 -14.49 -4.22 -2.65
N SER A 206 -15.69 -3.84 -2.22
CA SER A 206 -16.85 -3.66 -3.11
C SER A 206 -16.68 -2.40 -3.98
N SER A 207 -17.46 -2.27 -5.06
CA SER A 207 -17.41 -1.08 -5.92
C SER A 207 -17.69 0.22 -5.16
N ASP A 208 -18.61 0.20 -4.20
CA ASP A 208 -18.96 1.36 -3.37
C ASP A 208 -17.85 1.73 -2.39
N GLU A 209 -17.18 0.73 -1.81
CA GLU A 209 -16.04 0.93 -0.91
C GLU A 209 -14.84 1.49 -1.67
N PHE A 210 -14.59 0.98 -2.87
CA PHE A 210 -13.62 1.53 -3.79
C PHE A 210 -13.86 3.03 -4.04
N GLN A 211 -15.12 3.42 -4.27
CA GLN A 211 -15.46 4.83 -4.51
C GLN A 211 -15.18 5.70 -3.28
N LYS A 212 -15.52 5.23 -2.07
CA LYS A 212 -15.21 5.95 -0.83
C LYS A 212 -13.71 6.15 -0.62
N VAL A 213 -12.91 5.15 -0.95
CA VAL A 213 -11.44 5.24 -0.91
C VAL A 213 -10.93 6.25 -1.94
N ALA A 214 -11.47 6.24 -3.15
CA ALA A 214 -11.14 7.27 -4.14
C ALA A 214 -11.54 8.68 -3.68
N ASP A 215 -12.63 8.79 -2.92
CA ASP A 215 -13.14 10.04 -2.38
C ASP A 215 -12.25 10.64 -1.29
N SER A 216 -11.68 9.81 -0.42
CA SER A 216 -10.77 10.25 0.65
C SER A 216 -9.37 10.64 0.18
N VAL A 217 -8.94 10.16 -0.99
CA VAL A 217 -7.63 10.50 -1.55
C VAL A 217 -7.69 11.87 -2.24
N GLU A 218 -6.92 12.82 -1.71
CA GLU A 218 -6.72 14.13 -2.32
C GLU A 218 -5.84 14.02 -3.57
N LEU A 219 -6.39 14.48 -4.71
CA LEU A 219 -5.67 14.56 -5.97
C LEU A 219 -4.96 15.92 -6.07
N PRO A 220 -3.75 16.00 -6.67
CA PRO A 220 -3.10 17.28 -6.94
C PRO A 220 -4.01 18.22 -7.75
N LEU A 221 -3.96 19.54 -7.48
CA LEU A 221 -4.80 20.56 -8.12
C LEU A 221 -4.74 20.51 -9.66
N GLU A 222 -3.57 20.19 -10.21
CA GLU A 222 -3.34 20.03 -11.65
C GLU A 222 -4.17 18.89 -12.26
N VAL A 223 -4.36 17.80 -11.50
CA VAL A 223 -5.21 16.68 -11.89
C VAL A 223 -6.67 17.07 -11.79
N GLN A 224 -7.06 17.75 -10.71
CA GLN A 224 -8.44 18.17 -10.48
C GLN A 224 -8.92 19.10 -11.60
N ALA A 225 -8.09 20.08 -11.99
CA ALA A 225 -8.39 20.99 -13.10
C ALA A 225 -8.59 20.24 -14.44
N LEU A 226 -7.87 19.15 -14.69
CA LEU A 226 -8.06 18.32 -15.89
C LEU A 226 -9.39 17.54 -15.88
N ILE A 227 -9.89 17.19 -14.69
CA ILE A 227 -11.19 16.52 -14.53
C ILE A 227 -12.33 17.53 -14.73
N GLU A 228 -12.23 18.74 -14.17
CA GLU A 228 -13.27 19.76 -14.23
C GLU A 228 -13.46 20.36 -15.63
N ASN A 229 -12.39 20.48 -16.42
CA ASN A 229 -12.45 20.97 -17.80
C ASN A 229 -13.02 19.95 -18.81
N ALA A 230 -13.45 18.77 -18.36
CA ALA A 230 -13.89 17.66 -19.21
C ALA A 230 -15.26 17.80 -19.93
N PRO A 231 -16.29 18.53 -19.46
CA PRO A 231 -17.60 18.51 -20.14
C PRO A 231 -17.58 19.19 -21.53
N LEU A 232 -16.51 19.92 -21.87
CA LEU A 232 -16.35 20.56 -23.18
C LEU A 232 -15.79 19.63 -24.27
N LEU A 233 -15.33 18.40 -23.93
CA LEU A 233 -14.72 17.47 -24.88
C LEU A 233 -15.65 16.33 -25.35
N GLU A 234 -16.79 16.12 -24.68
CA GLU A 234 -17.78 15.09 -25.07
C GLU A 234 -18.58 15.44 -26.35
N GLN A 235 -18.36 16.63 -26.93
CA GLN A 235 -18.98 17.07 -28.20
C GLN A 235 -17.98 17.17 -29.36
N SER A 236 -16.81 16.52 -29.26
CA SER A 236 -15.83 16.53 -30.36
C SER A 236 -16.30 15.63 -31.52
N PRO A 237 -16.26 16.12 -32.79
CA PRO A 237 -16.60 15.33 -34.00
C PRO A 237 -15.78 14.03 -34.16
N VAL A 238 -14.68 13.90 -33.41
CA VAL A 238 -13.79 12.75 -33.38
C VAL A 238 -14.47 11.50 -32.82
N GLU A 239 -15.41 11.64 -31.88
CA GLU A 239 -16.07 10.49 -31.26
C GLU A 239 -17.10 9.84 -32.19
N THR A 240 -17.78 10.64 -33.01
CA THR A 240 -18.67 10.19 -34.08
C THR A 240 -17.90 9.46 -35.19
N ALA A 241 -16.67 9.93 -35.50
CA ALA A 241 -15.80 9.29 -36.49
C ALA A 241 -15.17 7.98 -36.00
N LEU A 242 -14.83 7.88 -34.70
CA LEU A 242 -14.25 6.67 -34.11
C LEU A 242 -15.29 5.53 -33.97
N ALA A 243 -16.56 5.88 -33.73
CA ALA A 243 -17.67 4.93 -33.74
C ALA A 243 -17.94 4.38 -35.14
N ALA A 244 -17.82 5.20 -36.18
CA ALA A 244 -17.99 4.79 -37.58
C ALA A 244 -16.86 3.89 -38.11
N ALA A 245 -15.63 4.06 -37.61
CA ALA A 245 -14.48 3.25 -38.03
C ALA A 245 -14.41 1.87 -37.35
N ALA A 246 -15.25 1.59 -36.34
CA ALA A 246 -15.24 0.34 -35.59
C ALA A 246 -15.91 -0.84 -36.31
N ASP A 247 -16.54 -0.59 -37.47
CA ASP A 247 -17.28 -1.59 -38.27
C ASP A 247 -16.41 -2.27 -39.36
N GLU A 248 -15.19 -1.81 -39.64
CA GLU A 248 -14.32 -2.43 -40.65
C GLU A 248 -13.26 -3.36 -40.05
N ALA A 249 -13.19 -4.58 -40.60
CA ALA A 249 -12.42 -5.71 -40.10
C ALA A 249 -10.90 -5.59 -40.35
N ASP A 250 -10.10 -5.64 -39.28
CA ASP A 250 -8.85 -6.43 -39.12
C ASP A 250 -8.04 -5.90 -37.91
N GLY A 251 -7.87 -6.76 -36.90
CA GLY A 251 -7.33 -6.38 -35.58
C GLY A 251 -5.85 -5.94 -35.55
N GLU A 252 -5.02 -6.35 -36.51
CA GLU A 252 -3.60 -5.93 -36.58
C GLU A 252 -3.42 -4.54 -37.20
N LYS A 253 -4.36 -4.11 -38.07
CA LYS A 253 -4.35 -2.76 -38.63
C LYS A 253 -4.91 -1.72 -37.66
N LEU A 254 -5.68 -2.15 -36.65
CA LEU A 254 -6.26 -1.25 -35.65
C LEU A 254 -5.22 -0.68 -34.68
N ASP A 255 -4.23 -1.44 -34.24
CA ASP A 255 -3.22 -0.91 -33.30
C ASP A 255 -2.31 0.14 -33.99
N GLN A 256 -1.97 -0.04 -35.27
CA GLN A 256 -1.26 0.96 -36.07
C GLN A 256 -2.18 2.08 -36.59
N ALA A 257 -3.47 1.82 -36.86
CA ALA A 257 -4.45 2.84 -37.26
C ALA A 257 -4.89 3.72 -36.10
N LEU A 258 -4.97 3.18 -34.88
CA LEU A 258 -5.22 3.92 -33.65
C LEU A 258 -4.06 4.86 -33.31
N ASP A 259 -2.83 4.54 -33.72
CA ASP A 259 -1.66 5.43 -33.56
C ASP A 259 -1.46 6.41 -34.71
N SER A 260 -1.95 6.08 -35.92
CA SER A 260 -1.82 6.92 -37.13
C SER A 260 -3.03 7.82 -37.43
N LYS A 261 -4.19 7.61 -36.78
CA LYS A 261 -5.38 8.49 -36.89
C LYS A 261 -5.56 9.46 -35.72
N ILE A 262 -4.58 9.57 -34.82
CA ILE A 262 -4.53 10.65 -33.81
C ILE A 262 -3.96 11.88 -34.51
N THR A 263 -4.75 12.96 -34.58
CA THR A 263 -4.24 14.25 -35.05
C THR A 263 -3.07 14.69 -34.17
N PRO A 264 -2.04 15.37 -34.71
CA PRO A 264 -0.90 15.83 -33.91
C PRO A 264 -1.33 16.64 -32.66
N GLU A 265 -2.46 17.35 -32.74
CA GLU A 265 -3.08 18.11 -31.64
C GLU A 265 -3.54 17.23 -30.45
N ASP A 266 -4.03 16.01 -30.69
CA ASP A 266 -4.46 15.09 -29.64
C ASP A 266 -3.27 14.38 -28.97
N LYS A 267 -2.16 14.18 -29.70
CA LYS A 267 -0.88 13.72 -29.11
C LYS A 267 -0.30 14.76 -28.17
N GLU A 268 -0.35 16.05 -28.53
CA GLU A 268 0.12 17.15 -27.69
C GLU A 268 -0.65 17.29 -26.38
N LYS A 269 -1.97 17.00 -26.35
CA LYS A 269 -2.79 16.98 -25.12
C LYS A 269 -2.63 15.71 -24.27
N ARG A 270 -2.22 14.58 -24.87
CA ARG A 270 -1.96 13.33 -24.14
C ARG A 270 -0.61 13.28 -23.45
N ILE A 271 0.40 13.95 -24.00
CA ILE A 271 1.74 14.06 -23.42
C ILE A 271 1.75 14.67 -22.00
N PRO A 272 1.00 15.75 -21.67
CA PRO A 272 0.96 16.28 -20.32
C PRO A 272 0.29 15.31 -19.35
N LEU A 273 -0.80 14.64 -19.76
CA LEU A 273 -1.51 13.70 -18.88
C LEU A 273 -0.65 12.45 -18.57
N LEU A 274 0.01 11.85 -19.58
CA LEU A 274 0.92 10.73 -19.35
C LEU A 274 2.11 11.09 -18.44
N LYS A 275 2.72 12.27 -18.65
CA LYS A 275 3.80 12.76 -17.77
C LYS A 275 3.29 12.99 -16.35
N LEU A 276 2.08 13.50 -16.20
CA LEU A 276 1.49 13.77 -14.88
C LEU A 276 1.16 12.47 -14.16
N LEU A 277 0.61 11.46 -14.86
CA LEU A 277 0.37 10.12 -14.31
C LEU A 277 1.63 9.45 -13.75
N THR A 278 2.81 9.68 -14.34
CA THR A 278 4.05 9.13 -13.80
C THR A 278 4.48 9.72 -12.46
N LYS A 279 4.00 10.94 -12.13
CA LYS A 279 4.29 11.60 -10.86
C LYS A 279 3.32 11.22 -9.74
N LEU A 280 2.17 10.63 -10.08
CA LEU A 280 1.15 10.25 -9.10
C LEU A 280 1.53 8.97 -8.37
N ASN A 281 1.23 8.93 -7.06
CA ASN A 281 1.31 7.70 -6.30
C ASN A 281 0.17 6.74 -6.71
N ILE A 282 0.27 5.47 -6.31
CA ILE A 282 -0.73 4.46 -6.72
C ILE A 282 -2.12 4.77 -6.16
N ALA A 283 -2.22 5.28 -4.93
CA ALA A 283 -3.51 5.68 -4.34
C ALA A 283 -4.21 6.78 -5.16
N GLN A 284 -3.45 7.79 -5.59
CA GLN A 284 -3.90 8.87 -6.47
C GLN A 284 -4.25 8.37 -7.86
N LYS A 285 -3.48 7.42 -8.41
CA LYS A 285 -3.83 6.76 -9.68
C LYS A 285 -5.14 5.96 -9.56
N VAL A 286 -5.35 5.24 -8.47
CA VAL A 286 -6.60 4.53 -8.16
C VAL A 286 -7.75 5.53 -8.04
N ALA A 287 -7.57 6.63 -7.31
CA ALA A 287 -8.58 7.67 -7.16
C ALA A 287 -8.92 8.35 -8.50
N LEU A 288 -7.90 8.68 -9.30
CA LEU A 288 -8.05 9.23 -10.64
C LEU A 288 -8.72 8.24 -11.60
N ALA A 289 -8.44 6.94 -11.47
CA ALA A 289 -9.10 5.92 -12.28
C ALA A 289 -10.62 5.88 -12.03
N MET A 290 -11.06 6.19 -10.81
CA MET A 290 -12.48 6.21 -10.46
C MET A 290 -13.16 7.54 -10.81
N LYS A 291 -12.54 8.67 -10.43
CA LYS A 291 -13.10 10.02 -10.61
C LYS A 291 -12.83 10.63 -12.00
N GLY A 292 -11.79 10.17 -12.67
CA GLY A 292 -11.25 10.79 -13.88
C GLY A 292 -12.11 10.62 -15.13
N ASN A 293 -11.71 11.33 -16.18
CA ASN A 293 -12.35 11.31 -17.49
C ASN A 293 -12.08 9.98 -18.25
N LYS A 294 -12.78 9.80 -19.38
CA LYS A 294 -12.64 8.63 -20.26
C LYS A 294 -11.19 8.40 -20.71
N GLU A 295 -10.44 9.47 -20.99
CA GLU A 295 -9.04 9.37 -21.40
C GLU A 295 -8.13 8.85 -20.29
N ALA A 296 -8.25 9.40 -19.07
CA ALA A 296 -7.50 8.95 -17.91
C ALA A 296 -7.79 7.47 -17.62
N ARG A 297 -9.06 7.06 -17.66
CA ARG A 297 -9.43 5.64 -17.51
C ARG A 297 -8.83 4.77 -18.61
N GLY A 298 -8.91 5.20 -19.87
CA GLY A 298 -8.36 4.46 -21.00
C GLY A 298 -6.85 4.20 -20.88
N ILE A 299 -6.11 5.16 -20.33
CA ILE A 299 -4.68 5.02 -20.06
C ILE A 299 -4.43 4.14 -18.83
N LEU A 300 -5.13 4.38 -17.71
CA LEU A 300 -4.92 3.69 -16.44
C LEU A 300 -5.32 2.20 -16.48
N VAL A 301 -6.25 1.81 -17.35
CA VAL A 301 -6.59 0.39 -17.60
C VAL A 301 -5.38 -0.41 -18.13
N ARG A 302 -4.40 0.26 -18.73
CA ARG A 302 -3.16 -0.36 -19.25
C ARG A 302 -1.95 -0.10 -18.36
N ASP A 303 -2.13 0.46 -17.16
CA ASP A 303 -1.02 0.71 -16.24
C ASP A 303 -0.32 -0.61 -15.89
N SER A 304 0.99 -0.55 -15.73
CA SER A 304 1.84 -1.66 -15.27
C SER A 304 1.39 -2.27 -13.94
N ASN A 305 0.79 -1.46 -13.07
CA ASN A 305 0.27 -1.91 -11.80
C ASN A 305 -1.16 -2.43 -11.95
N ARG A 306 -1.32 -3.74 -11.71
CA ARG A 306 -2.60 -4.45 -11.72
C ARG A 306 -3.70 -3.73 -10.95
N LEU A 307 -3.40 -3.15 -9.78
CA LEU A 307 -4.39 -2.50 -8.94
C LEU A 307 -5.04 -1.29 -9.61
N VAL A 308 -4.22 -0.46 -10.24
CA VAL A 308 -4.67 0.73 -10.96
C VAL A 308 -5.55 0.32 -12.14
N ALA A 309 -5.13 -0.71 -12.88
CA ALA A 309 -5.90 -1.24 -14.00
C ALA A 309 -7.26 -1.82 -13.56
N VAL A 310 -7.30 -2.55 -12.44
CA VAL A 310 -8.54 -3.10 -11.87
C VAL A 310 -9.45 -1.99 -11.33
N ALA A 311 -8.90 -0.96 -10.69
CA ALA A 311 -9.68 0.19 -10.24
C ALA A 311 -10.33 0.93 -11.42
N ALA A 312 -9.60 1.10 -12.53
CA ALA A 312 -10.10 1.78 -13.71
C ALA A 312 -11.30 1.07 -14.37
N ILE A 313 -11.29 -0.27 -14.41
CA ILE A 313 -12.42 -1.04 -14.95
C ILE A 313 -13.62 -1.12 -14.00
N ARG A 314 -13.38 -1.00 -12.68
CA ARG A 314 -14.43 -0.96 -11.65
C ARG A 314 -15.11 0.42 -11.51
N SER A 315 -14.65 1.43 -12.25
CA SER A 315 -15.24 2.77 -12.22
C SER A 315 -16.74 2.73 -12.57
N PRO A 316 -17.61 3.42 -11.82
CA PRO A 316 -19.05 3.47 -12.11
C PRO A 316 -19.37 4.18 -13.44
N ARG A 317 -18.42 4.95 -13.98
CA ARG A 317 -18.55 5.67 -15.26
C ARG A 317 -18.11 4.83 -16.46
N MET A 318 -17.75 3.56 -16.25
CA MET A 318 -17.30 2.67 -17.32
C MET A 318 -18.46 2.28 -18.25
N THR A 319 -18.32 2.59 -19.53
CA THR A 319 -19.33 2.32 -20.56
C THR A 319 -19.06 1.03 -21.31
N GLN A 320 -20.09 0.50 -21.99
CA GLN A 320 -19.95 -0.69 -22.85
C GLN A 320 -19.01 -0.45 -24.03
N SER A 321 -18.95 0.78 -24.56
CA SER A 321 -18.07 1.15 -25.68
C SER A 321 -16.60 1.11 -25.27
N GLU A 322 -16.27 1.62 -24.08
CA GLU A 322 -14.92 1.54 -23.50
C GLU A 322 -14.56 0.08 -23.22
N ALA A 323 -15.47 -0.69 -22.60
CA ALA A 323 -15.26 -2.10 -22.31
C ALA A 323 -15.00 -2.94 -23.57
N GLN A 324 -15.63 -2.62 -24.70
CA GLN A 324 -15.35 -3.27 -25.99
C GLN A 324 -13.92 -3.02 -26.44
N THR A 325 -13.46 -1.76 -26.42
CA THR A 325 -12.10 -1.38 -26.81
C THR A 325 -11.05 -2.03 -25.90
N ILE A 326 -11.33 -2.06 -24.59
CA ILE A 326 -10.48 -2.71 -23.60
C ILE A 326 -10.43 -4.23 -23.84
N ALA A 327 -11.57 -4.87 -24.09
CA ALA A 327 -11.66 -6.31 -24.34
C ALA A 327 -10.96 -6.75 -25.63
N LYS A 328 -10.83 -5.86 -26.64
CA LYS A 328 -10.01 -6.13 -27.84
C LYS A 328 -8.51 -6.05 -27.56
N SER A 329 -8.09 -5.30 -26.54
CA SER A 329 -6.69 -5.05 -26.25
C SER A 329 -6.01 -6.26 -25.59
N ARG A 330 -4.76 -6.52 -26.01
CA ARG A 330 -3.93 -7.62 -25.49
C ARG A 330 -2.94 -7.18 -24.42
N THR A 331 -2.72 -5.87 -24.28
CA THR A 331 -1.76 -5.29 -23.32
C THR A 331 -2.33 -5.21 -21.90
N VAL A 332 -3.65 -5.30 -21.76
CA VAL A 332 -4.37 -5.19 -20.49
C VAL A 332 -4.19 -6.45 -19.62
N HIS A 333 -4.22 -6.30 -18.30
CA HIS A 333 -4.12 -7.42 -17.35
C HIS A 333 -5.29 -8.42 -17.46
N ASP A 334 -5.01 -9.71 -17.22
CA ASP A 334 -5.98 -10.81 -17.30
C ASP A 334 -7.20 -10.61 -16.38
N GLU A 335 -6.98 -10.01 -15.21
CA GLU A 335 -8.07 -9.72 -14.26
C GLU A 335 -9.06 -8.68 -14.75
N VAL A 336 -8.61 -7.69 -15.53
CA VAL A 336 -9.51 -6.70 -16.12
C VAL A 336 -10.43 -7.39 -17.13
N ILE A 337 -9.88 -8.26 -17.98
CA ILE A 337 -10.66 -9.04 -18.95
C ILE A 337 -11.64 -9.97 -18.24
N ARG A 338 -11.19 -10.63 -17.16
CA ARG A 338 -12.03 -11.48 -16.31
C ARG A 338 -13.19 -10.68 -15.69
N PHE A 339 -12.92 -9.47 -15.20
CA PHE A 339 -13.95 -8.59 -14.63
C PHE A 339 -15.01 -8.20 -15.68
N ILE A 340 -14.59 -7.80 -16.89
CA ILE A 340 -15.51 -7.47 -17.99
C ILE A 340 -16.37 -8.69 -18.35
N ALA A 341 -15.76 -9.88 -18.42
CA ALA A 341 -16.48 -11.11 -18.75
C ALA A 341 -17.50 -11.51 -17.67
N MET A 342 -17.24 -11.19 -16.39
CA MET A 342 -18.11 -11.53 -15.27
C MET A 342 -19.22 -10.49 -15.05
N SER A 343 -18.99 -9.23 -15.46
CA SER A 343 -19.98 -8.16 -15.36
C SER A 343 -21.10 -8.35 -16.39
N LYS A 344 -22.33 -8.56 -15.89
CA LYS A 344 -23.53 -8.72 -16.73
C LYS A 344 -23.91 -7.43 -17.47
N GLU A 345 -23.52 -6.28 -16.95
CA GLU A 345 -23.83 -4.97 -17.53
C GLU A 345 -22.91 -4.65 -18.70
N LEU A 346 -21.59 -4.88 -18.54
CA LEU A 346 -20.60 -4.64 -19.59
C LEU A 346 -20.69 -5.67 -20.71
N SER A 347 -20.87 -6.95 -20.35
CA SER A 347 -20.99 -8.05 -21.33
C SER A 347 -22.37 -8.14 -22.01
N ARG A 348 -23.29 -7.20 -21.76
CA ARG A 348 -24.62 -7.18 -22.40
C ARG A 348 -24.52 -6.97 -23.91
N SER A 349 -23.64 -6.07 -24.35
CA SER A 349 -23.44 -5.75 -25.77
C SER A 349 -22.84 -6.92 -26.55
N TYR A 350 -23.38 -7.17 -27.74
CA TYR A 350 -22.86 -8.18 -28.67
C TYR A 350 -21.38 -7.94 -28.98
N ALA A 351 -21.00 -6.68 -29.18
CA ALA A 351 -19.65 -6.31 -29.57
C ALA A 351 -18.62 -6.63 -28.47
N VAL A 352 -19.01 -6.51 -27.20
CA VAL A 352 -18.19 -6.91 -26.04
C VAL A 352 -18.06 -8.43 -25.99
N LYS A 353 -19.16 -9.18 -26.20
CA LYS A 353 -19.11 -10.66 -26.25
C LYS A 353 -18.17 -11.17 -27.33
N LEU A 354 -18.22 -10.57 -28.52
CA LEU A 354 -17.33 -10.91 -29.63
C LEU A 354 -15.86 -10.61 -29.28
N ALA A 355 -15.58 -9.42 -28.72
CA ALA A 355 -14.24 -9.03 -28.31
C ALA A 355 -13.66 -9.98 -27.25
N LEU A 356 -14.46 -10.33 -26.23
CA LEU A 356 -14.07 -11.27 -25.19
C LEU A 356 -13.80 -12.68 -25.72
N ALA A 357 -14.64 -13.20 -26.62
CA ALA A 357 -14.44 -14.52 -27.22
C ALA A 357 -13.17 -14.59 -28.09
N GLY A 358 -12.79 -13.45 -28.69
CA GLY A 358 -11.58 -13.30 -29.49
C GLY A 358 -10.28 -13.10 -28.68
N ASN A 359 -10.36 -12.74 -27.40
CA ASN A 359 -9.19 -12.39 -26.60
C ASN A 359 -8.55 -13.63 -25.93
N PRO A 360 -7.24 -13.87 -26.09
CA PRO A 360 -6.55 -15.01 -25.48
C PRO A 360 -6.52 -14.98 -23.94
N LYS A 361 -6.66 -13.80 -23.32
CA LYS A 361 -6.66 -13.63 -21.86
C LYS A 361 -8.02 -13.91 -21.21
N THR A 362 -9.06 -14.10 -22.02
CA THR A 362 -10.38 -14.47 -21.52
C THR A 362 -10.34 -15.91 -20.98
N PRO A 363 -10.79 -16.16 -19.73
CA PRO A 363 -10.84 -17.51 -19.19
C PRO A 363 -11.64 -18.45 -20.11
N LEU A 364 -11.04 -19.60 -20.45
CA LEU A 364 -11.60 -20.57 -21.39
C LEU A 364 -13.08 -20.93 -21.11
N PRO A 365 -13.51 -21.19 -19.86
CA PRO A 365 -14.91 -21.52 -19.58
C PRO A 365 -15.88 -20.38 -19.95
N MET A 366 -15.45 -19.12 -19.82
CA MET A 366 -16.28 -17.96 -20.15
C MET A 366 -16.36 -17.78 -21.67
N ALA A 367 -15.22 -17.85 -22.36
CA ALA A 367 -15.20 -17.78 -23.83
C ALA A 367 -16.05 -18.89 -24.48
N MET A 368 -15.99 -20.11 -23.94
CA MET A 368 -16.82 -21.24 -24.41
C MET A 368 -18.33 -20.98 -24.26
N LYS A 369 -18.75 -20.28 -23.20
CA LYS A 369 -20.15 -19.89 -22.99
C LYS A 369 -20.60 -18.77 -23.93
N LEU A 370 -19.68 -17.92 -24.39
CA LEU A 370 -19.99 -16.83 -25.31
C LEU A 370 -20.14 -17.31 -26.76
N LEU A 371 -19.40 -18.34 -27.18
CA LEU A 371 -19.41 -18.86 -28.57
C LEU A 371 -20.82 -19.13 -29.14
N PRO A 372 -21.75 -19.81 -28.45
CA PRO A 372 -23.09 -20.07 -28.98
C PRO A 372 -23.95 -18.82 -29.13
N LEU A 373 -23.61 -17.72 -28.46
CA LEU A 373 -24.34 -16.46 -28.51
C LEU A 373 -23.92 -15.58 -29.70
N LEU A 374 -22.89 -15.98 -30.44
CA LEU A 374 -22.35 -15.23 -31.58
C LEU A 374 -23.00 -15.62 -32.90
N ARG A 375 -23.04 -14.66 -33.83
CA ARG A 375 -23.53 -14.82 -35.21
C ARG A 375 -22.65 -15.77 -36.00
N ASP A 376 -23.23 -16.41 -37.01
CA ASP A 376 -22.56 -17.45 -37.80
C ASP A 376 -21.34 -16.94 -38.59
N SER A 377 -21.38 -15.70 -39.06
CA SER A 377 -20.23 -15.04 -39.70
C SER A 377 -19.02 -15.01 -38.76
N ASP A 378 -19.27 -14.65 -37.50
CA ASP A 378 -18.20 -14.33 -36.55
C ASP A 378 -17.62 -15.61 -35.94
N VAL A 379 -18.46 -16.63 -35.73
CA VAL A 379 -17.99 -17.97 -35.33
C VAL A 379 -17.14 -18.58 -36.45
N LYS A 380 -17.49 -18.39 -37.73
CA LYS A 380 -16.66 -18.82 -38.87
C LYS A 380 -15.32 -18.09 -38.90
N LEU A 381 -15.29 -16.79 -38.58
CA LEU A 381 -14.05 -16.02 -38.48
C LEU A 381 -13.16 -16.53 -37.33
N MET A 382 -13.75 -16.75 -36.15
CA MET A 382 -12.99 -17.28 -35.00
C MET A 382 -12.48 -18.71 -35.21
N ALA A 383 -13.20 -19.55 -35.94
CA ALA A 383 -12.75 -20.89 -36.31
C ALA A 383 -11.45 -20.87 -37.15
N LYS A 384 -11.25 -19.81 -37.94
CA LYS A 384 -10.07 -19.60 -38.81
C LYS A 384 -8.96 -18.78 -38.12
N SER A 385 -9.30 -18.01 -37.10
CA SER A 385 -8.35 -17.10 -36.44
C SER A 385 -7.26 -17.86 -35.69
N LYS A 386 -6.01 -17.41 -35.85
CA LYS A 386 -4.85 -17.87 -35.07
C LYS A 386 -4.71 -17.14 -33.73
N MET A 387 -5.52 -16.10 -33.51
CA MET A 387 -5.41 -15.21 -32.35
C MET A 387 -6.19 -15.72 -31.13
N VAL A 388 -7.07 -16.70 -31.33
CA VAL A 388 -7.84 -17.37 -30.27
C VAL A 388 -7.18 -18.68 -29.85
N SER A 389 -7.50 -19.17 -28.65
CA SER A 389 -6.97 -20.46 -28.18
C SER A 389 -7.43 -21.62 -29.07
N ALA A 390 -6.59 -22.64 -29.22
CA ALA A 390 -6.88 -23.80 -30.07
C ALA A 390 -8.19 -24.51 -29.66
N ALA A 391 -8.50 -24.53 -28.36
CA ALA A 391 -9.75 -25.07 -27.84
C ALA A 391 -10.98 -24.28 -28.33
N ILE A 392 -10.92 -22.94 -28.31
CA ILE A 392 -11.99 -22.07 -28.81
C ILE A 392 -12.14 -22.26 -30.32
N ALA A 393 -11.04 -22.29 -31.08
CA ALA A 393 -11.08 -22.51 -32.53
C ALA A 393 -11.70 -23.87 -32.89
N THR A 394 -11.37 -24.92 -32.15
CA THR A 394 -11.94 -26.27 -32.35
C THR A 394 -13.44 -26.29 -32.06
N GLN A 395 -13.86 -25.65 -30.96
CA GLN A 395 -15.28 -25.57 -30.61
C GLN A 395 -16.07 -24.72 -31.61
N ALA A 396 -15.49 -23.61 -32.09
CA ALA A 396 -16.08 -22.79 -33.13
C ALA A 396 -16.28 -23.60 -34.43
N ARG A 397 -15.30 -24.42 -34.85
CA ARG A 397 -15.46 -25.33 -36.02
C ARG A 397 -16.62 -26.31 -35.83
N ARG A 398 -16.71 -26.94 -34.66
CA ARG A 398 -17.81 -27.85 -34.31
C ARG A 398 -19.18 -27.17 -34.36
N LEU A 399 -19.27 -25.93 -33.86
CA LEU A 399 -20.51 -25.15 -33.92
C LEU A 399 -20.88 -24.78 -35.36
N VAL A 400 -19.91 -24.38 -36.19
CA VAL A 400 -20.16 -24.09 -37.61
C VAL A 400 -20.68 -25.32 -38.35
N THR A 401 -20.09 -26.50 -38.14
CA THR A 401 -20.58 -27.74 -38.77
C THR A 401 -21.98 -28.10 -38.29
N ALA A 402 -22.26 -27.98 -36.99
CA ALA A 402 -23.57 -28.30 -36.43
C ALA A 402 -24.68 -27.34 -36.93
N ARG A 403 -24.38 -26.03 -37.04
CA ARG A 403 -25.33 -25.04 -37.58
C ARG A 403 -25.58 -25.22 -39.08
N THR A 404 -24.55 -25.59 -39.84
CA THR A 404 -24.68 -25.87 -41.27
C THR A 404 -25.53 -27.12 -41.54
N GLN A 405 -25.45 -28.13 -40.66
CA GLN A 405 -26.28 -29.35 -40.74
C GLN A 405 -27.74 -29.12 -40.34
N ARG A 406 -28.04 -28.14 -39.47
CA ARG A 406 -29.41 -27.78 -39.07
C ARG A 406 -30.14 -26.85 -40.05
N GLY A 407 -29.41 -26.17 -40.93
CA GLY A 407 -29.96 -25.28 -41.96
C GLY A 407 -30.18 -25.95 -43.31
N LYS A 408 -29.86 -27.24 -43.43
CA LYS A 408 -30.32 -28.15 -44.48
C LYS A 408 -31.46 -28.97 -43.92
#